data_AF-A0A556SC30-F1
#
_entry.id   AF-A0A556SC30-F1
#
_cell.length_a   1.000
_cell.length_b   1.000
_cell.length_c   1.000
_cell.angle_alpha   90.00
_cell.angle_beta   90.00
_cell.angle_gamma   90.00
#
_symmetry.space_group_name_H-M   'P 1'
#
loop_
_entity.id
_entity.type
_entity.pdbx_description
1 polymer ?
#
loop_
_entity_poly.entity_id
_entity_poly.type
_entity_poly.pdbx_seq_one_letter_code
_entity_poly.pdbx_strand_id
1 'polypeptide(L)' 'MLPLSERFGERLRNERIRLCLTQEELANKAGVRPLTIIQYEKGKSSPPVKFIY' A
#
# COMPACT_ATOMS: atom_id res chain seq x y z
N MET A 1 -12.37 15.79 6.06
CA MET A 1 -12.01 15.14 4.78
C MET A 1 -10.58 14.61 4.92
N LEU A 2 -10.36 13.29 4.88
CA LEU A 2 -9.00 12.73 5.00
C LEU A 2 -8.17 13.03 3.73
N PRO A 3 -6.87 13.39 3.84
CA PRO A 3 -5.96 13.60 2.73
C PRO A 3 -5.86 12.38 1.79
N LEU A 4 -5.54 12.63 0.52
CA LEU A 4 -5.45 11.62 -0.56
C LEU A 4 -4.49 10.45 -0.23
N SER A 5 -3.40 10.72 0.49
CA SER A 5 -2.43 9.70 0.92
C SER A 5 -3.01 8.72 1.94
N GLU A 6 -3.81 9.21 2.90
CA GLU A 6 -4.49 8.36 3.88
C GLU A 6 -5.55 7.49 3.21
N ARG A 7 -6.29 8.03 2.23
CA ARG A 7 -7.27 7.26 1.44
C ARG A 7 -6.62 6.13 0.63
N PHE A 8 -5.43 6.34 0.08
CA PHE A 8 -4.70 5.30 -0.63
C PHE A 8 -4.24 4.18 0.32
N GLY A 9 -3.60 4.55 1.43
CA GLY A 9 -3.08 3.59 2.40
C GLY A 9 -4.18 2.70 2.99
N GLU A 10 -5.33 3.29 3.32
CA GLU A 10 -6.49 2.56 3.81
C GLU A 10 -7.06 1.59 2.76
N ARG A 11 -7.24 2.04 1.51
CA ARG A 11 -7.71 1.16 0.42
C ARG A 11 -6.73 0.02 0.14
N LEU A 12 -5.42 0.29 0.13
CA LEU A 12 -4.39 -0.72 -0.07
C LEU A 12 -4.47 -1.81 1.01
N ARG A 13 -4.59 -1.40 2.28
CA ARG A 13 -4.75 -2.33 3.41
C ARG A 13 -6.02 -3.17 3.28
N ASN A 14 -7.13 -2.54 2.91
CA ASN A 14 -8.42 -3.22 2.80
C ASN A 14 -8.39 -4.30 1.70
N GLU A 15 -7.85 -3.99 0.52
CA GLU A 15 -7.72 -4.98 -0.56
C GLU A 15 -6.72 -6.09 -0.21
N ARG A 16 -5.61 -5.76 0.48
CA ARG A 16 -4.66 -6.77 0.95
C ARG A 16 -5.33 -7.79 1.87
N ILE A 17 -6.12 -7.31 2.84
CA ILE A 17 -6.84 -8.16 3.78
C ILE A 17 -7.93 -8.97 3.05
N ARG A 18 -8.67 -8.34 2.14
CA ARG A 18 -9.69 -9.02 1.31
C ARG A 18 -9.10 -10.18 0.50
N LEU A 19 -7.85 -10.04 0.06
CA LEU A 19 -7.10 -11.10 -0.66
C LEU A 19 -6.36 -12.07 0.27
N CYS A 20 -6.55 -11.97 1.59
CA CYS A 20 -5.88 -12.79 2.60
C CYS A 20 -4.35 -12.76 2.54
N LEU A 21 -3.77 -11.61 2.18
CA LEU A 21 -2.32 -11.44 2.07
C LEU A 21 -1.71 -10.81 3.33
N THR A 22 -0.53 -11.27 3.71
CA THR A 22 0.36 -10.54 4.62
C THR A 22 1.00 -9.33 3.91
N GLN A 23 1.54 -8.38 4.68
CA GLN A 23 2.26 -7.25 4.11
C GLN A 23 3.51 -7.70 3.32
N GLU A 24 4.13 -8.79 3.73
CA GLU A 24 5.27 -9.40 3.04
C GLU A 24 4.86 -10.03 1.70
N GLU A 25 3.76 -10.78 1.67
CA GLU A 25 3.25 -11.38 0.44
C GLU A 25 2.82 -10.33 -0.58
N LEU A 26 2.17 -9.25 -0.14
CA LEU A 26 1.85 -8.13 -1.03
C LEU A 26 3.12 -7.45 -1.56
N ALA A 27 4.12 -7.24 -0.70
CA ALA A 27 5.39 -6.64 -1.12
C ALA A 27 6.11 -7.49 -2.16
N ASN A 28 6.16 -8.80 -1.95
CA ASN A 28 6.75 -9.76 -2.88
C ASN A 28 6.02 -9.74 -4.24
N LYS A 29 4.68 -9.72 -4.23
CA LYS A 29 3.86 -9.60 -5.45
C LYS A 29 4.06 -8.26 -6.18
N ALA A 30 4.27 -7.18 -5.43
CA ALA A 30 4.48 -5.84 -5.97
C ALA A 30 5.94 -5.53 -6.34
N GLY A 31 6.88 -6.45 -6.07
CA GLY A 31 8.31 -6.23 -6.34
C GLY A 31 8.93 -5.12 -5.49
N VAL A 32 8.42 -4.88 -4.28
CA VAL A 32 8.91 -3.85 -3.35
C VAL A 32 9.32 -4.47 -2.01
N ARG A 33 9.98 -3.69 -1.15
CA ARG A 33 10.32 -4.15 0.20
C ARG A 33 9.06 -4.15 1.09
N PRO A 34 8.92 -5.09 2.05
CA PRO A 34 7.80 -5.10 3.00
C PRO A 34 7.61 -3.76 3.74
N LEU A 35 8.71 -3.09 4.07
CA LEU A 35 8.69 -1.75 4.68
C LEU A 35 7.96 -0.72 3.83
N THR A 36 8.03 -0.82 2.49
CA THR A 36 7.33 0.07 1.56
C THR A 36 5.81 -0.07 1.71
N ILE A 37 5.30 -1.31 1.77
CA ILE A 37 3.87 -1.58 2.01
C ILE A 37 3.44 -1.05 3.37
N ILE A 38 4.24 -1.27 4.43
CA ILE A 38 3.96 -0.74 5.77
C ILE A 38 3.83 0.80 5.77
N GLN A 39 4.72 1.49 5.04
CA GLN A 39 4.69 2.95 4.96
C GLN A 39 3.47 3.45 4.17
N TYR A 40 3.11 2.77 3.07
CA TYR A 40 1.91 3.07 2.29
C TYR A 40 0.64 2.90 3.12
N GLU A 41 0.47 1.78 3.81
CA GLU A 41 -0.72 1.52 4.65
C GLU A 41 -0.84 2.47 5.84
N LYS A 42 0.29 3.01 6.32
CA LYS A 42 0.33 4.05 7.37
C LYS A 42 0.17 5.48 6.83
N GLY A 43 0.01 5.65 5.51
CA GLY A 43 -0.06 6.97 4.88
C GLY A 43 1.24 7.78 4.95
N LYS A 44 2.37 7.15 5.33
CA LYS A 44 3.68 7.82 5.48
C LYS A 44 4.36 8.11 4.15
N SER A 45 4.00 7.36 3.11
CA SER A 45 4.46 7.58 1.73
C SER A 45 3.41 7.05 0.76
N SER A 46 3.56 7.37 -0.52
CA SER A 46 2.73 6.84 -1.60
C SER A 46 3.62 6.42 -2.77
N PRO A 47 3.15 5.50 -3.63
CA PRO A 47 3.90 5.13 -4.82
C PRO A 47 4.07 6.35 -5.74
N PRO A 48 5.24 6.48 -6.41
CA PRO A 48 5.45 7.57 -7.35
C PRO A 48 4.48 7.45 -8.52
N VAL A 49 4.04 8.60 -9.06
CA VAL A 49 3.01 8.70 -10.11
C VAL A 49 3.29 7.81 -11.34
N LYS A 50 4.57 7.57 -11.65
CA LYS A 50 4.99 6.69 -12.77
C LYS A 50 4.54 5.23 -12.66
N PHE A 51 4.10 4.78 -11.48
CA PHE A 51 3.62 3.43 -11.23
C PHE A 51 2.08 3.34 -11.19
N ILE A 52 1.39 4.47 -11.39
CA ILE A 52 -0.08 4.54 -11.35
C ILE A 52 -0.68 4.47 -12.78
N TYR A 53 0.16 4.56 -13.82
CA TYR A 53 -0.22 4.49 -15.24
C TYR A 53 0.51 3.37 -15.97
#